data_AF-A0A2E0CYE2-F1
#
_entry.id   AF-A0A2E0CYE2-F1
#
_cell.length_a   1.000
_cell.length_b   1.000
_cell.length_c   1.000
_cell.angle_alpha   90.00
_cell.angle_beta   90.00
_cell.angle_gamma   90.00
#
_symmetry.space_group_name_H-M   'P 1'
#
loop_
_entity.id
_entity.type
_entity.pdbx_description
1 polymer ?
#
loop_
_entity_poly.entity_id
_entity_poly.type
_entity_poly.pdbx_seq_one_letter_code
_entity_poly.pdbx_strand_id
1 'polypeptide(L)'
;MIELLTWMPALVLPGAALIQLVQLWKTHNPGGVSVLSWLMFGVANIGAYFLFAETGGGYLDIRAILAFLLTSVLNFWVVWTVLKYRIKPDEKNESEKDE
;
A
#
# COMPACT_ATOMS: atom_id res chain seq x y z
N MET A 1 -20.72 19.79 -3.13
CA MET A 1 -20.71 18.41 -3.69
C MET A 1 -19.37 18.08 -4.36
N ILE A 2 -18.87 18.91 -5.30
CA ILE A 2 -17.58 18.68 -5.97
C ILE A 2 -16.38 18.73 -5.01
N GLU A 3 -16.41 19.57 -3.99
CA GLU A 3 -15.29 19.68 -3.05
C GLU A 3 -15.03 18.37 -2.29
N LEU A 4 -16.07 17.67 -1.85
CA LEU A 4 -15.95 16.38 -1.16
C LEU A 4 -15.37 15.30 -2.10
N LEU A 5 -15.72 15.35 -3.39
CA LEU A 5 -15.17 14.46 -4.41
C LEU A 5 -13.66 14.65 -4.61
N THR A 6 -13.13 15.87 -4.43
CA THR A 6 -11.68 16.10 -4.51
C THR A 6 -10.89 15.52 -3.33
N TRP A 7 -11.55 15.28 -2.20
CA TRP A 7 -10.95 14.63 -1.03
C TRP A 7 -11.01 13.10 -1.09
N MET A 8 -11.84 12.52 -1.96
CA MET A 8 -12.01 11.07 -2.04
C MET A 8 -10.69 10.32 -2.25
N PRO A 9 -9.82 10.69 -3.22
CA PRO A 9 -8.54 10.00 -3.39
C PRO A 9 -7.64 10.12 -2.15
N ALA A 10 -7.64 11.29 -1.50
CA ALA A 10 -6.83 11.59 -0.32
C ALA A 10 -7.22 10.78 0.93
N LEU A 11 -8.44 10.23 0.97
CA LEU A 11 -8.94 9.46 2.10
C LEU A 11 -9.02 7.96 1.76
N VAL A 12 -9.58 7.63 0.60
CA VAL A 12 -9.87 6.25 0.20
C VAL A 12 -8.59 5.49 -0.13
N LEU A 13 -7.65 6.09 -0.87
CA LEU A 13 -6.40 5.42 -1.26
C LEU A 13 -5.52 5.07 -0.05
N PRO A 14 -5.15 6.03 0.83
CA PRO A 14 -4.36 5.68 2.00
C PRO A 14 -5.16 4.82 2.99
N GLY A 15 -6.48 5.04 3.11
CA GLY A 15 -7.35 4.23 3.95
C GLY A 15 -7.36 2.75 3.53
N ALA A 16 -7.47 2.45 2.24
CA ALA A 16 -7.42 1.08 1.73
C ALA A 16 -6.06 0.42 1.99
N ALA A 17 -4.95 1.14 1.79
CA ALA A 17 -3.61 0.62 2.07
C ALA A 17 -3.39 0.36 3.58
N LEU A 18 -3.90 1.23 4.45
CA LEU A 18 -3.87 1.02 5.90
C LEU A 18 -4.68 -0.23 6.32
N ILE A 19 -5.87 -0.42 5.75
CA ILE A 19 -6.69 -1.61 6.02
C ILE A 19 -5.91 -2.87 5.60
N GLN A 20 -5.24 -2.85 4.45
CA GLN A 20 -4.41 -3.96 4.00
C GLN A 20 -3.26 -4.26 4.96
N LEU A 21 -2.56 -3.24 5.46
CA LEU A 21 -1.49 -3.38 6.45
C LEU A 21 -2.00 -3.97 7.76
N VAL A 22 -3.12 -3.45 8.27
CA VAL A 22 -3.74 -3.94 9.50
C VAL A 22 -4.15 -5.41 9.35
N GLN A 23 -4.72 -5.79 8.19
CA GLN A 23 -5.05 -7.18 7.92
C GLN A 23 -3.80 -8.06 7.90
N LEU A 24 -2.74 -7.65 7.20
CA LEU A 24 -1.46 -8.39 7.18
C LEU A 24 -0.89 -8.58 8.58
N TRP A 25 -0.93 -7.55 9.43
CA TRP A 25 -0.45 -7.64 10.81
C TRP A 25 -1.35 -8.49 11.72
N LYS A 26 -2.66 -8.56 11.45
CA LYS A 26 -3.57 -9.41 12.23
C LYS A 26 -3.46 -10.87 11.82
N THR A 27 -3.46 -11.16 10.52
CA THR A 27 -3.49 -12.54 10.02
C THR A 27 -2.11 -13.17 9.89
N HIS A 28 -1.05 -12.35 9.82
CA HIS A 28 0.31 -12.79 9.49
C HIS A 28 0.39 -13.62 8.20
N ASN A 29 -0.64 -13.56 7.35
CA ASN A 29 -0.77 -14.39 6.17
C ASN A 29 -0.69 -13.54 4.89
N PRO A 30 0.43 -13.59 4.15
CA PRO A 30 0.63 -12.85 2.92
C PRO A 30 0.00 -13.49 1.66
N GLY A 31 -0.68 -14.64 1.78
CA GLY A 31 -1.08 -15.49 0.65
C GLY A 31 -1.95 -14.82 -0.41
N GLY A 32 -2.80 -13.85 -0.03
CA GLY A 32 -3.66 -13.11 -0.96
C GLY A 32 -3.03 -11.84 -1.54
N VAL A 33 -1.82 -11.46 -1.13
CA VAL A 33 -1.24 -10.15 -1.42
C VAL A 33 -0.08 -10.27 -2.41
N SER A 34 -0.25 -9.70 -3.60
CA SER A 34 0.77 -9.70 -4.66
C SER A 34 1.81 -8.61 -4.46
N VAL A 35 3.05 -9.00 -4.13
CA VAL A 35 4.19 -8.08 -3.96
C VAL A 35 4.37 -7.17 -5.19
N LEU A 36 4.35 -7.76 -6.39
CA LEU A 36 4.60 -7.03 -7.63
C LEU A 36 3.50 -5.97 -7.87
N SER A 37 2.23 -6.32 -7.61
CA SER A 37 1.12 -5.39 -7.78
C SER A 37 1.24 -4.19 -6.85
N TRP A 38 1.52 -4.42 -5.56
CA TRP A 38 1.68 -3.32 -4.59
C TRP A 38 2.91 -2.45 -4.89
N LEU A 39 3.99 -3.04 -5.40
CA LEU A 39 5.16 -2.28 -5.86
C LEU A 39 4.81 -1.38 -7.05
N MET A 40 4.15 -1.94 -8.07
CA MET A 40 3.70 -1.16 -9.23
C MET A 40 2.73 -0.05 -8.85
N PHE A 41 1.80 -0.30 -7.91
CA PHE A 41 0.95 0.75 -7.36
C PHE A 41 1.73 1.82 -6.61
N GLY A 42 2.77 1.45 -5.84
CA GLY A 42 3.68 2.40 -5.21
C GLY A 42 4.31 3.37 -6.23
N VAL A 43 4.85 2.82 -7.32
CA VAL A 43 5.46 3.61 -8.42
C VAL A 43 4.41 4.45 -9.15
N ALA A 44 3.25 3.88 -9.47
CA ALA A 44 2.17 4.59 -10.14
C ALA A 44 1.68 5.80 -9.34
N ASN A 45 1.57 5.69 -8.01
CA ASN A 45 1.20 6.80 -7.15
C ASN A 45 2.26 7.91 -7.14
N ILE A 46 3.55 7.58 -7.20
CA ILE A 46 4.61 8.61 -7.36
C ILE A 46 4.42 9.35 -8.68
N GLY A 47 4.23 8.63 -9.78
CA GLY A 47 3.98 9.25 -11.09
C GLY A 47 2.73 10.13 -11.09
N ALA A 48 1.64 9.66 -10.47
CA ALA A 48 0.40 10.41 -10.32
C ALA A 48 0.59 11.70 -9.51
N TYR A 49 1.41 11.67 -8.46
CA TYR A 49 1.75 12.87 -7.69
C TYR A 49 2.44 13.92 -8.55
N PHE A 50 3.48 13.55 -9.32
CA PHE A 50 4.18 14.49 -10.21
C PHE A 50 3.25 15.05 -11.28
N LEU A 51 2.43 14.20 -11.92
CA LEU A 51 1.46 14.65 -12.91
C LEU A 51 0.47 15.65 -12.33
N PHE A 52 -0.09 15.37 -11.14
CA PHE A 52 -1.06 16.24 -10.49
C PHE A 52 -0.43 17.56 -9.98
N ALA A 53 0.80 17.50 -9.48
CA ALA A 53 1.55 18.66 -9.06
C ALA A 53 1.82 19.62 -10.22
N GLU A 54 2.10 19.10 -11.42
CA GLU A 54 2.31 19.91 -12.63
C GLU A 54 1.00 20.45 -13.24
N THR A 55 -0.10 19.70 -13.16
CA THR A 55 -1.34 20.02 -13.91
C THR A 55 -2.45 20.69 -13.11
N GLY A 56 -2.47 20.58 -11.77
CA GLY A 56 -3.68 20.88 -10.99
C GLY A 56 -3.48 21.80 -9.78
N GLY A 57 -2.58 21.45 -8.86
CA GLY A 57 -2.55 22.06 -7.51
C GLY A 57 -1.20 22.58 -7.01
N GLY A 58 -0.11 22.33 -7.75
CA GLY A 58 1.26 22.57 -7.29
C GLY A 58 1.73 21.50 -6.29
N TYR A 59 3.05 21.42 -6.08
CA TYR A 59 3.69 20.38 -5.26
C TYR A 59 3.26 20.38 -3.78
N LEU A 60 2.72 21.51 -3.28
CA LEU A 60 2.34 21.68 -1.87
C LEU A 60 0.86 21.43 -1.58
N ASP A 61 0.10 20.90 -2.55
CA ASP A 61 -1.29 20.51 -2.28
C ASP A 61 -1.34 19.28 -1.34
N ILE A 62 -1.83 19.51 -0.13
CA ILE A 62 -2.00 18.49 0.90
C ILE A 62 -2.88 17.32 0.41
N ARG A 63 -3.87 17.58 -0.47
CA ARG A 63 -4.76 16.53 -1.00
C ARG A 63 -3.98 15.58 -1.90
N ALA A 64 -3.11 16.11 -2.76
CA ALA A 64 -2.26 15.32 -3.65
C ALA A 64 -1.20 14.53 -2.86
N ILE A 65 -0.60 15.16 -1.85
CA ILE A 65 0.38 14.50 -0.97
C ILE A 65 -0.26 13.31 -0.25
N LEU A 66 -1.45 13.51 0.35
CA LEU A 66 -2.17 12.44 1.05
C LEU A 66 -2.68 11.35 0.08
N ALA A 67 -3.21 11.74 -1.08
CA ALA A 67 -3.75 10.80 -2.05
C ALA A 67 -2.67 9.90 -2.65
N PHE A 68 -1.49 10.47 -2.94
CA PHE A 68 -0.51 9.81 -3.81
C PHE A 68 0.80 9.50 -3.08
N LEU A 69 1.45 10.48 -2.46
CA LEU A 69 2.72 10.26 -1.77
C LEU A 69 2.56 9.37 -0.54
N LEU A 70 1.60 9.68 0.33
CA LEU A 70 1.31 8.86 1.51
C LEU A 70 0.88 7.44 1.09
N THR A 71 -0.02 7.32 0.12
CA THR A 71 -0.43 6.02 -0.42
C THR A 71 0.76 5.24 -0.98
N SER A 72 1.67 5.89 -1.69
CA SER A 72 2.89 5.24 -2.20
C SER A 72 3.75 4.67 -1.07
N VAL A 73 4.00 5.45 -0.02
CA VAL A 73 4.74 4.99 1.16
C VAL A 73 4.05 3.78 1.80
N LEU A 74 2.72 3.83 1.94
CA LEU A 74 1.95 2.71 2.48
C LEU A 74 2.01 1.46 1.59
N ASN A 75 2.01 1.63 0.26
CA ASN A 75 2.16 0.51 -0.67
C ASN A 75 3.52 -0.18 -0.52
N PHE A 76 4.60 0.58 -0.38
CA PHE A 76 5.92 0.01 -0.10
C PHE A 76 5.99 -0.66 1.27
N TRP A 77 5.29 -0.10 2.27
CA TRP A 77 5.16 -0.74 3.59
C TRP A 77 4.42 -2.08 3.48
N VAL A 78 3.36 -2.17 2.67
CA VAL A 78 2.65 -3.44 2.40
C VAL A 78 3.63 -4.44 1.81
N VAL A 79 4.39 -4.05 0.78
CA VAL A 79 5.42 -4.90 0.16
C VAL A 79 6.42 -5.39 1.19
N TRP A 80 6.99 -4.50 2.00
CA TRP A 80 7.93 -4.85 3.06
C TRP A 80 7.34 -5.87 4.05
N THR A 81 6.09 -5.66 4.47
CA THR A 81 5.39 -6.53 5.42
C THR A 81 5.11 -7.91 4.83
N VAL A 82 4.67 -7.95 3.57
CA VAL A 82 4.44 -9.19 2.83
C VAL A 82 5.73 -9.98 2.70
N LEU A 83 6.84 -9.33 2.33
CA LEU A 83 8.16 -9.96 2.24
C LEU A 83 8.61 -10.50 3.61
N LYS A 84 8.46 -9.70 4.68
CA LYS A 84 8.78 -10.11 6.04
C LYS A 84 8.02 -11.37 6.48
N TYR A 85 6.74 -11.48 6.13
CA TYR A 85 5.92 -12.66 6.48
C TYR A 85 6.12 -13.84 5.54
N ARG A 86 6.53 -13.64 4.29
CA ARG A 86 6.92 -14.74 3.39
C ARG A 86 8.26 -15.36 3.77
N ILE A 87 9.20 -14.56 4.28
CA ILE A 87 10.55 -15.00 4.68
C ILE A 87 10.57 -15.65 6.09
N LYS A 88 9.49 -15.53 6.85
CA LYS A 88 9.22 -16.46 7.95
C LYS A 88 8.34 -17.61 7.43
N PRO A 89 8.90 -18.61 6.71
CA PRO A 89 8.16 -19.83 6.51
C PRO A 89 7.94 -20.46 7.89
N ASP A 90 6.75 -21.05 8.06
CA ASP A 90 6.44 -21.98 9.12
C ASP A 90 7.66 -22.82 9.54
N GLU A 91 8.17 -22.60 10.74
CA GLU A 91 8.98 -23.58 11.50
C GLU A 91 8.21 -24.88 11.81
N LYS A 92 7.04 -25.11 11.19
CA LYS A 92 6.11 -26.21 11.52
C LYS A 92 5.95 -27.28 10.43
N ASN A 93 6.48 -27.10 9.23
CA ASN A 93 6.29 -28.08 8.14
C ASN A 93 7.46 -29.07 7.96
N GLU A 94 8.46 -29.05 8.85
CA GLU A 94 9.54 -30.05 8.88
C GLU A 94 9.30 -31.19 9.89
N SER A 95 8.35 -31.07 10.83
CA SER A 95 8.15 -32.10 11.87
C SER A 95 7.17 -33.22 11.50
N GLU A 96 6.50 -33.17 10.34
CA GLU A 96 5.53 -34.21 9.93
C GLU A 96 6.03 -35.10 8.77
N LYS A 97 7.31 -35.01 8.40
CA LYS A 97 7.90 -35.87 7.36
C LYS A 97 8.74 -37.03 7.88
N ASP A 98 8.92 -37.12 9.20
CA ASP A 98 9.77 -38.12 9.86
C ASP A 98 9.00 -39.09 10.79
N GLU A 99 7.67 -39.16 10.70
CA GLU A 99 6.83 -40.16 11.41
C GLU A 99 6.07 -41.06 10.42
#